data_AF-A0A7J6X7T3-F1
#
_entry.id   AF-A0A7J6X7T3-F1
#
_cell.length_a   1.000
_cell.length_b   1.000
_cell.length_c   1.000
_cell.angle_alpha   90.00
_cell.angle_beta   90.00
_cell.angle_gamma   90.00
#
_symmetry.space_group_name_H-M   'P 1'
#
loop_
_entity.id
_entity.type
_entity.pdbx_description
1 polymer ?
#
loop_
_entity_poly.entity_id
_entity_poly.type
_entity_poly.pdbx_seq_one_letter_code
_entity_poly.pdbx_strand_id
1 'polypeptide(L)' 'MGDLILKDVDGSHVCSTNTSGHSVVAMRIDGTSNLILHGARDKVIWQSFDHPTDTWVSGQTLN' A
#
# COMPACT_ATOMS: atom_id res chain seq x y z
N MET A 1 14.71 1.66 4.51
CA MET A 1 14.05 2.23 3.32
C MET A 1 13.43 1.08 2.57
N GLY A 2 12.15 1.16 2.21
CA GLY A 2 11.46 0.08 1.50
C GLY A 2 10.31 0.64 0.68
N ASP A 3 10.06 0.03 -0.46
CA ASP A 3 8.89 0.29 -1.29
C ASP A 3 8.32 -1.05 -1.73
N LEU A 4 7.00 -1.15 -1.74
CA LEU A 4 6.32 -2.31 -2.29
C LEU A 4 6.03 -2.04 -3.77
N ILE A 5 6.59 -2.88 -4.64
CA ILE A 5 6.49 -2.76 -6.09
C ILE A 5 5.84 -4.03 -6.63
N LEU A 6 4.79 -3.88 -7.41
CA LEU A 6 4.22 -4.94 -8.22
C LEU A 6 4.87 -4.92 -9.60
N LYS A 7 5.33 -6.09 -10.04
CA LYS A 7 5.87 -6.30 -11.38
C LYS A 7 5.11 -7.40 -12.09
N ASP A 8 5.01 -7.29 -13.41
CA ASP A 8 4.51 -8.37 -14.26
C ASP A 8 5.55 -9.51 -14.36
N VAL A 9 5.16 -10.64 -14.95
CA VAL A 9 6.01 -11.80 -15.24
C VAL A 9 7.22 -11.41 -16.08
N ASP A 10 7.08 -10.45 -16.99
CA ASP A 10 8.18 -9.92 -17.81
C ASP A 10 9.09 -8.94 -17.05
N GLY A 11 8.76 -8.62 -15.81
CA GLY A 11 9.51 -7.71 -14.94
C GLY A 11 9.15 -6.23 -15.10
N SER A 12 8.19 -5.88 -15.97
CA SER A 12 7.67 -4.52 -16.12
C SER A 12 7.00 -4.02 -14.83
N HIS A 13 7.09 -2.72 -14.57
CA HIS A 13 6.49 -2.09 -13.40
C HIS A 13 5.00 -1.86 -13.62
N VAL A 14 4.17 -2.45 -12.75
CA VAL A 14 2.71 -2.29 -12.78
C VAL A 14 2.27 -1.18 -11.84
N CYS A 15 2.64 -1.25 -10.56
CA CYS A 15 2.35 -0.22 -9.57
C CYS A 15 3.34 -0.25 -8.40
N SER A 16 3.38 0.83 -7.63
CA SER A 16 4.22 0.96 -6.42
C SER A 16 3.51 1.76 -5.35
N THR A 17 3.84 1.51 -4.09
CA THR A 17 3.32 2.30 -2.96
C THR A 17 3.97 3.67 -2.83
N ASN A 18 5.05 3.93 -3.59
CA ASN A 18 5.84 5.16 -3.56
C ASN A 18 6.33 5.52 -2.17
N THR A 19 6.64 4.51 -1.36
CA THR A 19 7.16 4.70 0.01
C THR A 19 8.69 4.75 0.06
N SER A 20 9.34 4.80 -1.11
CA SER A 20 10.78 5.03 -1.23
C SER A 20 11.18 6.32 -0.49
N GLY A 21 12.15 6.21 0.43
CA GLY A 21 12.54 7.30 1.33
C GLY A 21 11.83 7.30 2.70
N HIS A 22 10.75 6.52 2.87
CA HIS A 22 10.14 6.29 4.16
C HIS A 22 10.73 5.03 4.84
N SER A 23 10.78 5.05 6.17
CA SER A 23 11.20 3.90 6.99
C SER A 23 9.99 3.04 7.31
N VAL A 24 9.60 2.18 6.36
CA VAL A 24 8.61 1.12 6.59
C VAL A 24 9.25 0.03 7.45
N VAL A 25 8.55 -0.37 8.51
CA VAL A 25 9.01 -1.39 9.48
C VAL A 25 8.08 -2.59 9.54
N ALA A 26 6.83 -2.45 9.10
CA ALA A 26 5.87 -3.54 9.07
C ALA A 26 4.85 -3.37 7.94
N MET A 27 4.32 -4.51 7.49
CA MET A 27 3.23 -4.61 6.51
C MET A 27 2.14 -5.48 7.12
N ARG A 28 0.88 -5.03 7.05
CA ARG A 28 -0.27 -5.75 7.61
C ARG A 28 -1.45 -5.70 6.65
N ILE A 29 -2.19 -6.81 6.59
CA ILE A 29 -3.55 -6.85 6.04
C ILE A 29 -4.51 -6.95 7.23
N ASP A 30 -5.53 -6.10 7.27
CA ASP A 30 -6.56 -6.14 8.31
C ASP A 30 -7.79 -6.99 7.89
N GLY A 31 -8.81 -7.03 8.77
CA GLY A 31 -10.01 -7.81 8.52
C GLY A 31 -10.89 -7.29 7.36
N THR A 32 -10.62 -6.10 6.83
CA THR A 32 -11.35 -5.52 5.69
C THR A 32 -10.58 -5.63 4.38
N SER A 33 -9.47 -6.37 4.38
CA SER A 33 -8.54 -6.48 3.24
C SER A 33 -7.81 -5.17 2.91
N ASN A 34 -7.70 -4.25 3.87
CA ASN A 34 -6.84 -3.08 3.71
C ASN A 34 -5.38 -3.48 3.95
N LEU A 35 -4.53 -3.26 2.94
CA LEU A 35 -3.08 -3.37 3.07
C LEU A 35 -2.52 -2.07 3.64
N ILE A 36 -1.85 -2.15 4.78
CA ILE A 36 -1.30 -1.00 5.51
C ILE A 36 0.20 -1.17 5.69
N LEU A 37 0.96 -0.13 5.33
CA LEU A 37 2.39 -0.01 5.60
C LEU A 37 2.62 0.89 6.82
N HIS A 38 3.27 0.34 7.84
CA HIS A 38 3.58 1.06 9.08
C HIS A 38 5.05 1.47 9.13
N GLY A 39 5.27 2.67 9.64
CA GLY A 39 6.56 3.18 10.09
C GLY A 39 6.76 2.97 11.58
N ALA A 40 7.84 3.56 12.11
CA ALA A 40 8.09 3.54 13.54
C ALA A 40 6.91 4.12 14.34
N ARG A 41 6.67 3.57 15.54
CA ARG A 41 5.57 3.97 16.44
C ARG A 41 4.18 3.80 15.80
N ASP A 42 4.00 2.73 15.03
CA ASP A 42 2.74 2.37 14.36
C ASP A 42 2.17 3.42 13.40
N LYS A 43 2.97 4.43 13.01
CA LYS A 43 2.55 5.47 12.07
C LYS A 43 2.16 4.83 10.73
N VAL A 44 0.94 5.06 10.28
CA VAL A 44 0.52 4.70 8.92
C VAL A 44 1.31 5.56 7.92
N ILE A 45 2.11 4.92 7.08
CA ILE A 45 2.85 5.56 5.98
C ILE A 45 2.01 5.52 4.72
N TRP A 46 1.28 4.42 4.50
CA TRP A 46 0.50 4.18 3.30
C TRP A 46 -0.61 3.16 3.59
N GLN A 47 -1.75 3.26 2.92
CA GLN A 47 -2.82 2.26 2.98
C GLN A 47 -3.54 2.12 1.64
N SER A 48 -3.95 0.90 1.27
CA SER A 48 -4.56 0.63 -0.04
C SER A 48 -5.86 1.39 -0.29
N PHE A 49 -6.64 1.66 0.75
CA PHE A 49 -7.95 2.31 0.57
C PHE A 49 -7.85 3.78 0.18
N ASP A 50 -6.72 4.46 0.50
CA ASP A 50 -6.44 5.84 0.08
C ASP A 50 -5.99 5.93 -1.39
N HIS A 51 -5.77 4.79 -2.04
CA HIS A 51 -5.31 4.69 -3.42
C HIS A 51 -6.30 3.83 -4.21
N PRO A 52 -7.45 4.39 -4.65
CA PRO A 52 -8.40 3.65 -5.46
C PRO A 52 -7.74 3.14 -6.74
N THR A 53 -7.60 1.83 -6.83
CA THR A 53 -7.48 1.11 -8.11
C THR A 53 -8.88 0.87 -8.69
N ASP A 54 -8.94 0.51 -9.97
CA ASP A 54 -10.14 0.23 -10.79
C ASP A 54 -11.10 -0.86 -10.25
N THR A 55 -10.99 -1.26 -8.98
CA THR A 55 -11.89 -2.23 -8.34
C THR A 55 -12.42 -1.62 -7.05
N TRP A 56 -13.70 -1.23 -7.06
CA TRP A 56 -14.41 -0.74 -5.87
C TRP A 56 -14.47 -1.84 -4.81
N VAL A 57 -13.85 -1.58 -3.66
CA VAL A 57 -13.93 -2.45 -2.47
C VAL A 57 -14.90 -1.82 -1.46
N SER A 58 -15.69 -2.64 -0.75
CA SER A 58 -16.66 -2.12 0.23
C SER A 58 -15.97 -1.32 1.34
N GLY A 59 -16.35 -0.05 1.51
CA GLY A 59 -15.80 0.85 2.54
C GLY A 59 -14.86 1.94 2.01
N GLN A 60 -14.60 1.98 0.70
CA GLN A 60 -13.81 3.04 0.09
C GLN A 60 -14.60 4.35 -0.04
N THR A 61 -13.97 5.47 0.33
CA THR A 61 -14.55 6.81 0.19
C THR A 61 -13.72 7.60 -0.83
N LEU A 62 -14.37 8.14 -1.86
CA LEU A 62 -13.75 9.02 -2.84
C LEU A 62 -13.81 10.46 -2.29
N ASN A 63 -12.65 11.10 -2.10
CA ASN A 63 -12.57 12.52 -1.80
C ASN A 63 -12.56 13.37 -3.07
#